data_AF-A0A7S2EJQ6-F1
#
_entry.id   AF-A0A7S2EJQ6-F1
#
_cell.length_a   1.000
_cell.length_b   1.000
_cell.length_c   1.000
_cell.angle_alpha   90.00
_cell.angle_beta   90.00
_cell.angle_gamma   90.00
#
_symmetry.space_group_name_H-M   'P 1'
#
loop_
_entity.id
_entity.type
_entity.pdbx_description
1 polymer ?
#
loop_
_entity_poly.entity_id
_entity_poly.type
_entity_poly.pdbx_seq_one_letter_code
_entity_poly.pdbx_strand_id
1 'polypeptide(L)'
;MAQPSTLHTSTVSYRKLMKKTKELISDKTMFAIAEHAEKPPKEQSKKKHRFGISKRRGKRDKHGSTGSGGTASVTSSISTSRRSTASANGSSLLNFHAIEWKEKRYERRRQCLDPSALTLGLDKESIAYLDFTHKERVRDWAKSFVQLDPRHQILNFFRDVAQEGTDAIELTGELRPELFSPLRRFFQRSSVFSVWRPTSLEAIQKMMLGVGTGKGLDIKGKSAKKGKLSSYVPFLQIHEEEHKQLVQPMMKESRIRVFYKKRQARDTAYARLLECEQDMMGAGERDEEAESETTIELLDHCEPRCFGLSIPEDIFWESYVVRNDISRPSGSEYETGRNSLYSFQNMNIDAIRNGHASVFSSTKKDGVEHIEDHPPLPVLWQYTDPYSPPDKPDPDPMLPQTLLMAYEEEGGVKPVVSDFDCFLFGTRGVSYHEPLPKEQVDTMHWLVSEIEKILESEKEKASWTERWLRVLREEAGNDASQSSHNLAQEEQDEQYIVPRYGYGDPKSYSIIKCAVKRLRENGAVRHGAECFNYHFPQELDEQFLVISDSFDLAPYRYVNVKELRAILSQKIDEGYTFPLN
;
A
#
# COMPACT_ATOMS: atom_id res chain seq x y z
N MET A 1 4.66 -32.10 -36.40
CA MET A 1 5.23 -31.19 -35.38
C MET A 1 5.23 -29.78 -35.98
N ALA A 2 4.21 -28.99 -35.66
CA ALA A 2 4.04 -27.63 -36.18
C ALA A 2 4.59 -26.61 -35.17
N GLN A 3 5.42 -25.67 -35.63
CA GLN A 3 5.94 -24.59 -34.80
C GLN A 3 4.88 -23.53 -34.51
N PRO A 4 4.90 -22.87 -33.34
CA PRO A 4 3.96 -21.81 -33.02
C PRO A 4 4.37 -20.48 -33.67
N SER A 5 3.41 -19.87 -34.37
CA SER A 5 3.49 -18.55 -34.98
C SER A 5 3.56 -17.44 -33.92
N THR A 6 4.57 -16.58 -34.03
CA THR A 6 4.74 -15.37 -33.22
C THR A 6 3.74 -14.29 -33.65
N LEU A 7 2.83 -13.91 -32.74
CA LEU A 7 1.95 -12.76 -32.89
C LEU A 7 2.74 -11.47 -32.59
N HIS A 8 3.02 -10.67 -33.62
CA HIS A 8 3.47 -9.29 -33.46
C HIS A 8 2.31 -8.40 -33.00
N THR A 9 2.36 -7.96 -31.74
CA THR A 9 1.47 -6.93 -31.20
C THR A 9 2.02 -5.55 -31.56
N SER A 10 1.27 -4.79 -32.38
CA SER A 10 1.63 -3.40 -32.69
C SER A 10 1.40 -2.52 -31.45
N THR A 11 2.47 -1.93 -30.93
CA THR A 11 2.43 -1.01 -29.79
C THR A 11 1.85 0.35 -30.19
N VAL A 12 0.54 0.51 -30.04
CA VAL A 12 -0.08 1.83 -30.03
C VAL A 12 0.41 2.57 -28.78
N SER A 13 1.06 3.73 -28.96
CA SER A 13 1.59 4.55 -27.88
C SER A 13 0.54 4.79 -26.78
N TYR A 14 0.77 4.22 -25.60
CA TYR A 14 -0.07 4.33 -24.41
C TYR A 14 -0.44 5.78 -24.06
N ARG A 15 0.44 6.75 -24.34
CA ARG A 15 0.15 8.19 -24.18
C ARG A 15 -0.94 8.71 -25.12
N LYS A 16 -0.99 8.24 -26.38
CA LYS A 16 -2.07 8.60 -27.32
C LYS A 16 -3.39 7.96 -26.92
N LEU A 17 -3.36 6.73 -26.42
CA LEU A 17 -4.54 6.05 -25.90
C LEU A 17 -5.07 6.79 -24.68
N MET A 18 -4.24 7.02 -23.65
CA MET A 18 -4.62 7.73 -22.42
C MET A 18 -5.08 9.18 -22.65
N LYS A 19 -4.51 9.87 -23.65
CA LYS A 19 -4.97 11.22 -24.03
C LYS A 19 -6.37 11.18 -24.67
N LYS A 20 -6.61 10.22 -25.58
CA LYS A 20 -7.92 10.02 -26.21
C LYS A 20 -8.96 9.52 -25.20
N THR A 21 -8.54 8.70 -24.23
CA THR A 21 -9.37 8.24 -23.12
C THR A 21 -9.72 9.39 -22.17
N LYS A 22 -8.78 10.27 -21.79
CA LYS A 22 -9.08 11.49 -21.02
C LYS A 22 -10.06 12.44 -21.74
N GLU A 23 -10.02 12.46 -23.08
CA GLU A 23 -10.95 13.23 -23.92
C GLU A 23 -12.35 12.61 -24.00
N LEU A 24 -12.51 11.31 -23.77
CA LEU A 24 -13.80 10.58 -23.78
C LEU A 24 -14.41 10.41 -22.38
N ILE A 25 -13.57 10.36 -21.34
CA ILE A 25 -13.94 10.20 -19.94
C ILE A 25 -14.50 11.49 -19.31
N SER A 26 -14.31 12.65 -19.95
CA SER A 26 -14.92 13.91 -19.50
C SER A 26 -16.45 13.94 -19.64
N ASP A 27 -17.07 12.92 -20.25
CA ASP A 27 -18.51 12.65 -20.11
C ASP A 27 -18.80 12.21 -18.67
N LYS A 28 -19.52 13.09 -17.96
CA LYS A 28 -19.69 13.23 -16.50
C LYS A 28 -20.21 12.02 -15.70
N THR A 29 -20.27 10.81 -16.25
CA THR A 29 -20.97 9.69 -15.61
C THR A 29 -20.04 8.72 -14.88
N MET A 30 -18.77 8.60 -15.27
CA MET A 30 -17.87 7.56 -14.71
C MET A 30 -16.96 8.05 -13.58
N PHE A 31 -16.50 9.31 -13.61
CA PHE A 31 -15.70 9.89 -12.51
C PHE A 31 -16.53 10.58 -11.43
N ALA A 32 -17.81 10.87 -11.68
CA ALA A 32 -18.70 11.41 -10.65
C ALA A 32 -18.87 10.45 -9.46
N ILE A 33 -18.70 9.14 -9.66
CA ILE A 33 -18.75 8.13 -8.58
C ILE A 33 -17.45 8.14 -7.76
N ALA A 34 -16.30 8.42 -8.36
CA ALA A 34 -15.02 8.52 -7.67
C ALA A 34 -14.84 9.89 -6.95
N GLU A 35 -15.17 11.01 -7.61
CA GLU A 35 -15.04 12.35 -7.02
C GLU A 35 -16.09 12.68 -5.94
N HIS A 36 -17.27 12.05 -5.94
CA HIS A 36 -18.25 12.25 -4.86
C HIS A 36 -17.84 11.57 -3.55
N ALA A 37 -17.01 10.53 -3.60
CA ALA A 37 -16.49 9.84 -2.42
C ALA A 37 -15.35 10.61 -1.72
N GLU A 38 -14.74 11.60 -2.38
CA GLU A 38 -13.51 12.28 -1.93
C GLU A 38 -13.71 13.67 -1.30
N LYS A 39 -14.92 14.25 -1.31
CA LYS A 39 -15.13 15.59 -0.74
C LYS A 39 -15.49 15.51 0.75
N PRO A 40 -14.68 16.06 1.68
CA PRO A 40 -15.09 16.23 3.06
C PRO A 40 -16.30 17.16 3.15
N PRO A 41 -17.22 16.95 4.11
CA PRO A 41 -18.43 17.76 4.22
C PRO A 41 -18.05 19.21 4.53
N LYS A 42 -18.47 20.14 3.66
CA LYS A 42 -18.42 21.58 3.97
C LYS A 42 -19.37 21.84 5.12
N GLU A 43 -18.85 22.43 6.21
CA GLU A 43 -19.67 22.96 7.31
C GLU A 43 -20.74 23.91 6.75
N GLN A 44 -21.99 23.45 6.76
CA GLN A 44 -23.12 24.33 6.52
C GLN A 44 -23.38 25.14 7.80
N SER A 45 -22.98 26.42 7.76
CA SER A 45 -23.30 27.39 8.80
C SER A 45 -24.82 27.48 9.00
N LYS A 46 -25.30 27.07 10.18
CA LYS A 46 -26.70 27.17 10.57
C LYS A 46 -27.14 28.65 10.61
N LYS A 47 -28.03 29.03 9.69
CA LYS A 47 -28.88 30.23 9.85
C LYS A 47 -29.77 30.03 11.08
N LYS A 48 -29.54 30.81 12.13
CA LYS A 48 -30.41 30.88 13.32
C LYS A 48 -31.75 31.52 12.94
N HIS A 49 -32.82 30.73 12.95
CA HIS A 49 -34.18 31.27 13.08
C HIS A 49 -34.40 31.69 14.54
N ARG A 50 -34.58 33.00 14.76
CA ARG A 50 -35.04 33.56 16.04
C ARG A 50 -36.55 33.38 16.15
N PHE A 51 -37.00 32.54 17.07
CA PHE A 51 -38.35 32.62 17.62
C PHE A 51 -38.40 33.71 18.69
N GLY A 52 -39.29 34.69 18.50
CA GLY A 52 -39.59 35.72 19.49
C GLY A 52 -40.56 35.21 20.54
N ILE A 53 -40.20 35.34 21.81
CA ILE A 53 -41.15 35.32 22.92
C ILE A 53 -41.01 36.62 23.69
N SER A 54 -42.11 37.37 23.67
CA SER A 54 -42.37 38.60 24.41
C SER A 54 -42.51 38.31 25.90
N LYS A 55 -41.78 39.04 26.76
CA LYS A 55 -42.26 39.40 28.10
C LYS A 55 -41.84 40.82 28.48
N ARG A 56 -42.83 41.51 29.05
CA ARG A 56 -42.90 42.90 29.50
C ARG A 56 -42.08 43.18 30.78
N ARG A 57 -41.81 44.49 30.93
CA ARG A 57 -41.77 45.34 32.14
C ARG A 57 -40.46 45.46 32.93
N GLY A 58 -40.00 46.71 33.07
CA GLY A 58 -39.10 47.16 34.15
C GLY A 58 -38.46 48.53 33.90
N LYS A 59 -39.13 49.61 34.32
CA LYS A 59 -38.62 51.00 34.41
C LYS A 59 -37.41 51.12 35.35
N ARG A 60 -36.39 51.94 35.03
CA ARG A 60 -36.08 53.24 35.69
C ARG A 60 -34.67 53.78 35.35
N ASP A 61 -34.69 55.05 34.98
CA ASP A 61 -33.73 56.17 34.98
C ASP A 61 -32.48 56.12 35.89
N LYS A 62 -31.32 56.62 35.39
CA LYS A 62 -30.74 57.97 35.68
C LYS A 62 -29.21 58.04 35.43
N HIS A 63 -28.78 59.19 34.86
CA HIS A 63 -27.51 59.97 34.98
C HIS A 63 -26.15 59.23 34.95
N GLY A 64 -25.06 59.73 34.33
CA GLY A 64 -24.74 61.02 33.73
C GLY A 64 -23.20 61.14 33.58
N SER A 65 -22.72 62.26 33.01
CA SER A 65 -21.34 62.82 33.06
C SER A 65 -20.24 62.07 32.29
N THR A 66 -19.68 62.55 31.17
CA THR A 66 -18.77 63.71 30.88
C THR A 66 -17.30 63.55 31.30
N GLY A 67 -16.40 63.86 30.35
CA GLY A 67 -14.95 64.10 30.49
C GLY A 67 -14.15 63.35 29.41
N SER A 68 -13.70 63.87 28.26
CA SER A 68 -12.94 65.08 27.85
C SER A 68 -11.43 65.08 28.15
N GLY A 69 -10.62 65.15 27.08
CA GLY A 69 -9.23 65.66 27.04
C GLY A 69 -8.12 64.59 27.13
N GLY A 70 -7.09 64.56 26.29
CA GLY A 70 -6.66 65.46 25.22
C GLY A 70 -5.35 64.97 24.54
N THR A 71 -5.09 65.54 23.35
CA THR A 71 -3.80 66.05 22.79
C THR A 71 -2.46 65.30 23.07
N ALA A 72 -1.44 65.24 22.22
CA ALA A 72 -1.12 65.53 20.82
C ALA A 72 0.41 65.27 20.64
N SER A 73 0.86 64.86 19.46
CA SER A 73 2.19 65.07 18.80
C SER A 73 2.31 63.98 17.73
N VAL A 74 2.49 64.20 16.41
CA VAL A 74 3.32 65.09 15.58
C VAL A 74 4.81 64.90 15.80
N THR A 75 5.43 64.07 14.96
CA THR A 75 6.62 64.43 14.15
C THR A 75 6.85 63.44 12.99
N SER A 76 6.92 64.01 11.79
CA SER A 76 7.81 63.73 10.64
C SER A 76 7.97 62.31 10.05
N SER A 77 7.32 62.17 8.90
CA SER A 77 7.77 61.59 7.63
C SER A 77 9.29 61.40 7.39
N ILE A 78 9.68 60.19 6.94
CA ILE A 78 10.55 59.96 5.76
C ILE A 78 10.03 58.73 4.99
N SER A 79 9.91 58.93 3.69
CA SER A 79 9.46 58.01 2.64
C SER A 79 10.51 56.98 2.24
N THR A 80 10.11 55.73 2.00
CA THR A 80 10.70 54.89 0.93
C THR A 80 9.74 53.78 0.49
N SER A 81 9.40 53.86 -0.80
CA SER A 81 9.19 52.77 -1.76
C SER A 81 8.21 51.62 -1.46
N ARG A 82 7.04 51.76 -2.08
CA ARG A 82 6.12 50.72 -2.53
C ARG A 82 6.82 49.52 -3.22
N ARG A 83 6.49 48.30 -2.79
CA ARG A 83 6.24 47.16 -3.70
C ARG A 83 5.26 46.19 -3.04
N SER A 84 3.98 46.37 -3.35
CA SER A 84 2.89 45.48 -2.95
C SER A 84 2.92 44.21 -3.80
N THR A 85 3.00 43.06 -3.14
CA THR A 85 2.76 41.73 -3.69
C THR A 85 1.28 41.57 -4.04
N ALA A 86 0.97 41.48 -5.34
CA ALA A 86 -0.36 41.18 -5.82
C ALA A 86 -0.62 39.66 -5.77
N SER A 87 -1.73 39.35 -5.10
CA SER A 87 -2.47 38.09 -4.99
C SER A 87 -2.45 37.19 -6.23
N ALA A 88 -2.05 35.92 -6.02
CA ALA A 88 -2.29 34.81 -6.92
C ALA A 88 -3.69 34.23 -6.68
N ASN A 89 -4.71 34.82 -7.32
CA ASN A 89 -6.05 34.25 -7.46
C ASN A 89 -6.52 34.49 -8.91
N GLY A 90 -6.02 33.70 -9.85
CA GLY A 90 -6.37 33.82 -11.28
C GLY A 90 -6.45 32.50 -12.06
N SER A 91 -6.22 31.35 -11.43
CA SER A 91 -6.08 30.07 -12.15
C SER A 91 -7.41 29.37 -12.52
N SER A 92 -8.54 29.73 -11.89
CA SER A 92 -9.82 29.01 -12.12
C SER A 92 -10.60 29.48 -13.36
N LEU A 93 -10.46 30.73 -13.78
CA LEU A 93 -11.21 31.28 -14.93
C LEU A 93 -10.61 30.89 -16.29
N LEU A 94 -9.30 30.64 -16.36
CA LEU A 94 -8.65 30.19 -17.60
C LEU A 94 -8.98 28.73 -17.96
N ASN A 95 -9.30 27.89 -16.97
CA ASN A 95 -9.70 26.50 -17.21
C ASN A 95 -11.13 26.37 -17.74
N PHE A 96 -12.06 27.25 -17.34
CA PHE A 96 -13.43 27.24 -17.86
C PHE A 96 -13.50 27.61 -19.36
N HIS A 97 -12.75 28.63 -19.77
CA HIS A 97 -12.68 29.03 -21.18
C HIS A 97 -12.01 27.96 -22.05
N ALA A 98 -11.02 27.23 -21.53
CA ALA A 98 -10.35 26.16 -22.26
C ALA A 98 -11.23 24.91 -22.49
N ILE A 99 -12.14 24.62 -21.55
CA ILE A 99 -13.13 23.52 -21.69
C ILE A 99 -14.21 23.92 -22.69
N GLU A 100 -14.78 25.12 -22.57
CA GLU A 100 -15.82 25.61 -23.48
C GLU A 100 -15.30 25.74 -24.93
N TRP A 101 -14.03 26.13 -25.10
CA TRP A 101 -13.40 26.21 -26.43
C TRP A 101 -13.12 24.82 -27.04
N LYS A 102 -12.88 23.80 -26.21
CA LYS A 102 -12.71 22.40 -26.66
C LYS A 102 -14.04 21.77 -27.05
N GLU A 103 -15.10 21.97 -26.29
CA GLU A 103 -16.47 21.52 -26.63
C GLU A 103 -16.91 22.18 -27.95
N LYS A 104 -16.80 23.51 -28.08
CA LYS A 104 -17.11 24.22 -29.34
C LYS A 104 -16.25 23.78 -30.54
N ARG A 105 -15.06 23.21 -30.32
CA ARG A 105 -14.22 22.65 -31.39
C ARG A 105 -14.62 21.22 -31.74
N TYR A 106 -15.10 20.45 -30.77
CA TYR A 106 -15.66 19.12 -30.97
C TYR A 106 -16.99 19.18 -31.71
N GLU A 107 -17.92 20.05 -31.28
CA GLU A 107 -19.17 20.35 -31.99
C GLU A 107 -18.92 20.78 -33.43
N ARG A 108 -17.97 21.71 -33.65
CA ARG A 108 -17.63 22.18 -35.01
C ARG A 108 -17.02 21.08 -35.88
N ARG A 109 -16.18 20.21 -35.34
CA ARG A 109 -15.68 19.03 -36.08
C ARG A 109 -16.80 18.07 -36.44
N ARG A 110 -17.76 17.85 -35.53
CA ARG A 110 -18.92 16.99 -35.76
C ARG A 110 -19.90 17.58 -36.79
N GLN A 111 -20.03 18.91 -36.84
CA GLN A 111 -20.86 19.62 -37.83
C GLN A 111 -20.22 19.74 -39.22
N CYS A 112 -18.89 19.72 -39.32
CA CYS A 112 -18.18 19.75 -40.61
C CYS A 112 -17.96 18.36 -41.22
N LEU A 113 -18.33 17.28 -40.53
CA LEU A 113 -18.27 15.94 -41.07
C LEU A 113 -19.61 15.64 -41.74
N ASP A 114 -19.60 15.50 -43.06
CA ASP A 114 -20.78 15.03 -43.80
C ASP A 114 -21.16 13.63 -43.29
N PRO A 115 -22.35 13.44 -42.67
CA PRO A 115 -22.77 12.15 -42.17
C PRO A 115 -22.76 11.07 -43.26
N SER A 116 -23.07 11.41 -44.52
CA SER A 116 -23.01 10.46 -45.63
C SER A 116 -21.59 10.00 -45.99
N ALA A 117 -20.58 10.82 -45.75
CA ALA A 117 -19.18 10.47 -46.03
C ALA A 117 -18.57 9.58 -44.93
N LEU A 118 -19.04 9.71 -43.68
CA LEU A 118 -18.59 8.89 -42.55
C LEU A 118 -19.24 7.53 -42.50
N THR A 119 -20.49 7.42 -42.98
CA THR A 119 -21.25 6.18 -42.88
C THR A 119 -20.90 5.20 -43.98
N LEU A 120 -20.03 5.54 -44.94
CA LEU A 120 -19.60 4.66 -46.04
C LEU A 120 -20.79 4.05 -46.82
N GLY A 121 -21.94 4.72 -46.84
CA GLY A 121 -23.18 4.19 -47.45
C GLY A 121 -23.96 3.20 -46.59
N LEU A 122 -23.62 3.04 -45.31
CA LEU A 122 -24.39 2.24 -44.35
C LEU A 122 -25.76 2.90 -44.08
N ASP A 123 -26.79 2.07 -44.01
CA ASP A 123 -28.14 2.50 -43.60
C ASP A 123 -28.20 2.89 -42.12
N LYS A 124 -29.31 3.50 -41.72
CA LYS A 124 -29.53 3.98 -40.34
C LYS A 124 -29.46 2.85 -39.30
N GLU A 125 -29.87 1.64 -39.66
CA GLU A 125 -29.86 0.49 -38.75
C GLU A 125 -28.42 0.02 -38.48
N SER A 126 -27.60 -0.04 -39.54
CA SER A 126 -26.18 -0.37 -39.47
C SER A 126 -25.41 0.64 -38.63
N ILE A 127 -25.72 1.94 -38.74
CA ILE A 127 -25.12 2.99 -37.90
C ILE A 127 -25.52 2.81 -36.44
N ALA A 128 -26.81 2.56 -36.15
CA ALA A 128 -27.28 2.32 -34.79
C ALA A 128 -26.63 1.09 -34.16
N TYR A 129 -26.42 0.03 -34.95
CA TYR A 129 -25.71 -1.18 -34.53
C TYR A 129 -24.23 -0.92 -34.24
N LEU A 130 -23.53 -0.17 -35.09
CA LEU A 130 -22.14 0.23 -34.86
C LEU A 130 -21.98 1.10 -33.59
N ASP A 131 -22.92 2.02 -33.37
CA ASP A 131 -22.94 2.84 -32.14
C ASP A 131 -23.19 1.99 -30.90
N PHE A 132 -24.14 1.04 -30.97
CA PHE A 132 -24.40 0.10 -29.87
C PHE A 132 -23.19 -0.78 -29.56
N THR A 133 -22.60 -1.42 -30.58
CA THR A 133 -21.41 -2.26 -30.41
C THR A 133 -20.21 -1.47 -29.90
N HIS A 134 -20.03 -0.22 -30.33
CA HIS A 134 -19.01 0.66 -29.79
C HIS A 134 -19.27 0.99 -28.31
N LYS A 135 -20.51 1.32 -27.93
CA LYS A 135 -20.88 1.58 -26.52
C LYS A 135 -20.66 0.36 -25.64
N GLU A 136 -21.07 -0.82 -26.08
CA GLU A 136 -20.83 -2.07 -25.33
C GLU A 136 -19.33 -2.40 -25.24
N ARG A 137 -18.55 -2.19 -26.30
CA ARG A 137 -17.08 -2.33 -26.24
C ARG A 137 -16.43 -1.36 -25.27
N VAL A 138 -16.85 -0.10 -25.24
CA VAL A 138 -16.36 0.90 -24.27
C VAL A 138 -16.77 0.50 -22.85
N ARG A 139 -17.98 -0.02 -22.67
CA ARG A 139 -18.48 -0.52 -21.39
C ARG A 139 -17.68 -1.72 -20.90
N ASP A 140 -17.41 -2.69 -21.76
CA ASP A 140 -16.64 -3.89 -21.42
C ASP A 140 -15.17 -3.56 -21.17
N TRP A 141 -14.59 -2.67 -21.97
CA TRP A 141 -13.28 -2.11 -21.71
C TRP A 141 -13.24 -1.40 -20.35
N ALA A 142 -14.24 -0.56 -20.02
CA ALA A 142 -14.27 0.10 -18.72
C ALA A 142 -14.46 -0.89 -17.55
N LYS A 143 -15.28 -1.94 -17.73
CA LYS A 143 -15.44 -3.02 -16.74
C LYS A 143 -14.11 -3.73 -16.47
N SER A 144 -13.27 -3.94 -17.49
CA SER A 144 -11.99 -4.62 -17.28
C SER A 144 -11.05 -3.80 -16.37
N PHE A 145 -11.07 -2.47 -16.42
CA PHE A 145 -10.31 -1.65 -15.46
C PHE A 145 -10.83 -1.79 -14.04
N VAL A 146 -12.15 -1.81 -13.86
CA VAL A 146 -12.76 -2.00 -12.54
C VAL A 146 -12.40 -3.37 -11.97
N GLN A 147 -12.29 -4.40 -12.82
CA GLN A 147 -11.86 -5.74 -12.40
C GLN A 147 -10.40 -5.82 -11.95
N LEU A 148 -9.54 -4.89 -12.40
CA LEU A 148 -8.16 -4.78 -11.94
C LEU A 148 -8.03 -4.04 -10.60
N ASP A 149 -9.05 -3.25 -10.20
CA ASP A 149 -9.02 -2.50 -8.95
C ASP A 149 -9.06 -3.46 -7.73
N PRO A 150 -8.01 -3.48 -6.89
CA PRO A 150 -7.97 -4.29 -5.68
C PRO A 150 -9.22 -4.19 -4.80
N ARG A 151 -9.84 -3.01 -4.69
CA ARG A 151 -11.05 -2.80 -3.87
C ARG A 151 -12.23 -3.57 -4.42
N HIS A 152 -12.36 -3.62 -5.74
CA HIS A 152 -13.39 -4.40 -6.41
C HIS A 152 -13.13 -5.90 -6.29
N GLN A 153 -11.86 -6.31 -6.35
CA GLN A 153 -11.48 -7.72 -6.17
C GLN A 153 -11.75 -8.19 -4.74
N ILE A 154 -11.43 -7.37 -3.73
CA ILE A 154 -11.77 -7.62 -2.32
C ILE A 154 -13.29 -7.74 -2.14
N LEU A 155 -14.06 -6.80 -2.69
CA LEU A 155 -15.53 -6.86 -2.67
C LEU A 155 -16.05 -8.18 -3.26
N ASN A 156 -15.56 -8.56 -4.44
CA ASN A 156 -15.99 -9.79 -5.10
C ASN A 156 -15.60 -11.03 -4.29
N PHE A 157 -14.41 -11.04 -3.70
CA PHE A 157 -14.00 -12.10 -2.78
C PHE A 157 -15.00 -12.24 -1.61
N PHE A 158 -15.30 -11.15 -0.89
CA PHE A 158 -16.21 -11.23 0.26
C PHE A 158 -17.66 -11.52 -0.13
N ARG A 159 -18.09 -11.15 -1.34
CA ARG A 159 -19.38 -11.59 -1.89
C ARG A 159 -19.43 -13.09 -2.14
N ASP A 160 -18.34 -13.67 -2.61
CA ASP A 160 -18.24 -15.11 -2.82
C ASP A 160 -18.20 -15.84 -1.47
N VAL A 161 -17.48 -15.32 -0.48
CA VAL A 161 -17.51 -15.81 0.91
C VAL A 161 -18.95 -15.79 1.45
N ALA A 162 -19.69 -14.69 1.24
CA ALA A 162 -21.07 -14.56 1.69
C ALA A 162 -22.02 -15.60 1.04
N GLN A 163 -21.79 -15.94 -0.22
CA GLN A 163 -22.57 -16.93 -0.99
C GLN A 163 -22.21 -18.38 -0.64
N GLU A 164 -20.93 -18.70 -0.55
CA GLU A 164 -20.41 -20.04 -0.25
C GLU A 164 -20.68 -20.43 1.20
N GLY A 165 -20.54 -19.45 2.11
CA GLY A 165 -20.48 -19.67 3.54
C GLY A 165 -19.05 -19.97 3.99
N THR A 166 -18.76 -19.64 5.24
CA THR A 166 -17.41 -19.74 5.82
C THR A 166 -16.96 -21.18 6.08
N ASP A 167 -17.90 -22.09 6.33
CA ASP A 167 -17.59 -23.47 6.74
C ASP A 167 -16.95 -24.28 5.61
N ALA A 168 -17.33 -24.00 4.35
CA ALA A 168 -16.71 -24.63 3.19
C ALA A 168 -15.25 -24.18 3.02
N ILE A 169 -14.95 -22.90 3.32
CA ILE A 169 -13.59 -22.34 3.25
C ILE A 169 -12.71 -22.97 4.32
N GLU A 170 -13.23 -23.12 5.54
CA GLU A 170 -12.52 -23.76 6.65
C GLU A 170 -12.20 -25.23 6.34
N LEU A 171 -13.16 -25.98 5.79
CA LEU A 171 -12.98 -27.40 5.46
C LEU A 171 -12.06 -27.65 4.26
N THR A 172 -12.13 -26.82 3.21
CA THR A 172 -11.45 -27.08 1.94
C THR A 172 -10.27 -26.16 1.68
N GLY A 173 -10.18 -25.03 2.38
CA GLY A 173 -9.21 -23.97 2.12
C GLY A 173 -9.43 -23.21 0.80
N GLU A 174 -10.52 -23.50 0.06
CA GLU A 174 -10.74 -22.99 -1.29
C GLU A 174 -12.15 -22.43 -1.46
N LEU A 175 -12.26 -21.34 -2.21
CA LEU A 175 -13.53 -20.85 -2.75
C LEU A 175 -13.70 -21.39 -4.17
N ARG A 176 -14.86 -21.97 -4.47
CA ARG A 176 -15.16 -22.51 -5.82
C ARG A 176 -16.41 -21.84 -6.41
N PRO A 177 -16.31 -20.55 -6.79
CA PRO A 177 -17.47 -19.78 -7.27
C PRO A 177 -18.15 -20.40 -8.50
N GLU A 178 -17.42 -21.14 -9.32
CA GLU A 178 -17.93 -21.76 -10.55
C GLU A 178 -18.87 -22.95 -10.29
N LEU A 179 -18.84 -23.54 -9.09
CA LEU A 179 -19.70 -24.67 -8.76
C LEU A 179 -21.10 -24.23 -8.28
N PHE A 180 -21.36 -22.93 -8.18
CA PHE A 180 -22.66 -22.43 -7.72
C PHE A 180 -23.70 -22.43 -8.82
N SER A 181 -24.83 -23.10 -8.55
CA SER A 181 -26.03 -22.91 -9.37
C SER A 181 -26.51 -21.46 -9.24
N PRO A 182 -26.96 -20.82 -10.34
CA PRO A 182 -27.52 -19.47 -10.28
C PRO A 182 -28.65 -19.30 -9.26
N LEU A 183 -29.39 -20.39 -8.97
CA LEU A 183 -30.46 -20.41 -7.97
C LEU A 183 -29.95 -20.27 -6.53
N ARG A 184 -28.76 -20.78 -6.20
CA ARG A 184 -28.17 -20.62 -4.85
C ARG A 184 -27.78 -19.18 -4.55
N ARG A 185 -27.55 -18.34 -5.58
CA ARG A 185 -27.26 -16.91 -5.39
C ARG A 185 -28.39 -16.14 -4.71
N PHE A 186 -29.63 -16.65 -4.78
CA PHE A 186 -30.78 -16.04 -4.12
C PHE A 186 -30.87 -16.37 -2.61
N PHE A 187 -30.12 -17.35 -2.13
CA PHE A 187 -30.10 -17.75 -0.73
C PHE A 187 -28.74 -17.38 -0.13
N GLN A 188 -28.51 -16.08 0.11
CA GLN A 188 -27.34 -15.64 0.88
C GLN A 188 -27.38 -16.31 2.26
N ARG A 189 -26.44 -17.23 2.49
CA ARG A 189 -26.31 -17.96 3.76
C ARG A 189 -25.69 -17.09 4.84
N SER A 190 -24.81 -16.19 4.42
CA SER A 190 -24.12 -15.25 5.29
C SER A 190 -23.99 -13.90 4.59
N SER A 191 -23.60 -12.87 5.34
CA SER A 191 -23.22 -11.58 4.78
C SER A 191 -21.94 -11.10 5.44
N VAL A 192 -21.10 -10.40 4.68
CA VAL A 192 -19.81 -9.92 5.14
C VAL A 192 -19.63 -8.47 4.73
N PHE A 193 -19.15 -7.65 5.66
CA PHE A 193 -18.58 -6.34 5.36
C PHE A 193 -17.14 -6.29 5.86
N SER A 194 -16.32 -5.47 5.22
CA SER A 194 -14.92 -5.30 5.62
C SER A 194 -14.57 -3.83 5.74
N VAL A 195 -13.66 -3.54 6.66
CA VAL A 195 -13.12 -2.22 6.94
C VAL A 195 -11.62 -2.32 6.75
N TRP A 196 -11.05 -1.41 5.99
CA TRP A 196 -9.64 -1.39 5.64
C TRP A 196 -9.04 -0.06 6.03
N ARG A 197 -7.77 -0.09 6.38
CA ARG A 197 -6.97 1.13 6.53
C ARG A 197 -6.76 1.78 5.16
N PRO A 198 -6.47 3.08 5.10
CA PRO A 198 -6.41 3.79 3.83
C PRO A 198 -5.15 3.40 3.05
N THR A 199 -5.33 2.75 1.90
CA THR A 199 -4.26 2.51 0.92
C THR A 199 -4.17 3.69 -0.07
N SER A 200 -2.95 4.15 -0.34
CA SER A 200 -2.73 5.27 -1.27
C SER A 200 -3.20 4.94 -2.70
N LEU A 201 -3.75 5.93 -3.42
CA LEU A 201 -4.16 5.77 -4.82
C LEU A 201 -3.01 5.33 -5.72
N GLU A 202 -1.78 5.76 -5.43
CA GLU A 202 -0.60 5.36 -6.19
C GLU A 202 -0.24 3.88 -5.97
N ALA A 203 -0.37 3.35 -4.74
CA ALA A 203 -0.18 1.92 -4.49
C ALA A 203 -1.23 1.09 -5.23
N ILE A 204 -2.51 1.53 -5.17
CA ILE A 204 -3.61 0.93 -5.92
C ILE A 204 -3.29 0.90 -7.41
N GLN A 205 -2.87 2.03 -7.99
CA GLN A 205 -2.50 2.11 -9.39
C GLN A 205 -1.35 1.17 -9.73
N LYS A 206 -0.32 1.07 -8.89
CA LYS A 206 0.83 0.18 -9.13
C LYS A 206 0.43 -1.29 -9.08
N MET A 207 -0.45 -1.68 -8.17
CA MET A 207 -1.07 -3.02 -8.12
C MET A 207 -1.89 -3.31 -9.38
N MET A 208 -2.74 -2.37 -9.81
CA MET A 208 -3.54 -2.49 -11.04
C MET A 208 -2.69 -2.64 -12.30
N LEU A 209 -1.53 -1.97 -12.35
CA LEU A 209 -0.60 -2.02 -13.47
C LEU A 209 0.36 -3.22 -13.40
N GLY A 210 0.37 -3.98 -12.30
CA GLY A 210 1.32 -5.07 -12.07
C GLY A 210 2.79 -4.63 -11.96
N VAL A 211 3.04 -3.33 -11.70
CA VAL A 211 4.39 -2.76 -11.50
C VAL A 211 4.79 -2.68 -10.03
N GLY A 212 3.92 -3.14 -9.14
CA GLY A 212 4.18 -3.36 -7.73
C GLY A 212 3.19 -4.38 -7.17
N THR A 213 3.53 -4.96 -6.04
CA THR A 213 2.69 -5.93 -5.33
C THR A 213 2.55 -5.51 -3.87
N GLY A 214 1.43 -5.80 -3.21
CA GLY A 214 1.30 -5.44 -1.80
C GLY A 214 2.31 -6.19 -0.91
N LYS A 215 2.85 -5.50 0.10
CA LYS A 215 3.75 -6.05 1.13
C LYS A 215 3.02 -7.06 2.04
N GLY A 216 3.73 -8.02 2.59
CA GLY A 216 3.27 -8.97 3.61
C GLY A 216 3.80 -8.64 5.00
N LEU A 217 3.56 -9.55 5.96
CA LEU A 217 3.97 -9.36 7.35
C LEU A 217 5.48 -9.40 7.56
N ASP A 218 6.22 -10.05 6.69
CA ASP A 218 7.68 -10.14 6.74
C ASP A 218 8.37 -8.80 6.42
N ILE A 219 7.81 -7.99 5.52
CA ILE A 219 8.37 -6.66 5.19
C ILE A 219 7.72 -5.58 6.07
N LYS A 220 8.41 -5.17 7.14
CA LYS A 220 7.92 -4.15 8.09
C LYS A 220 8.27 -2.70 7.73
N GLY A 221 9.15 -2.48 6.74
CA GLY A 221 9.55 -1.16 6.28
C GLY A 221 8.35 -0.28 5.88
N LYS A 222 8.45 1.03 6.10
CA LYS A 222 7.37 1.97 5.76
C LYS A 222 7.48 2.41 4.31
N SER A 223 6.33 2.47 3.64
CA SER A 223 6.25 3.01 2.29
C SER A 223 6.52 4.52 2.26
N ALA A 224 7.18 4.99 1.20
CA ALA A 224 7.37 6.41 0.94
C ALA A 224 6.02 7.09 0.67
N LYS A 225 5.83 8.30 1.20
CA LYS A 225 4.60 9.10 1.05
C LYS A 225 4.65 10.05 -0.16
N LYS A 226 5.83 10.32 -0.69
CA LYS A 226 6.07 11.24 -1.81
C LYS A 226 7.38 10.92 -2.52
N GLY A 227 7.72 11.73 -3.52
CA GLY A 227 8.92 11.58 -4.33
C GLY A 227 8.80 10.48 -5.38
N LYS A 228 9.93 10.16 -6.01
CA LYS A 228 10.05 9.17 -7.09
C LYS A 228 9.64 7.76 -6.64
N LEU A 229 9.89 7.44 -5.38
CA LEU A 229 9.58 6.14 -4.78
C LEU A 229 8.22 6.11 -4.08
N SER A 230 7.39 7.14 -4.25
CA SER A 230 6.09 7.24 -3.61
C SER A 230 5.29 5.93 -3.72
N SER A 231 4.71 5.52 -2.61
CA SER A 231 3.98 4.27 -2.39
C SER A 231 4.76 2.95 -2.44
N TYR A 232 6.02 2.93 -2.91
CA TYR A 232 6.90 1.77 -2.73
C TYR A 232 7.48 1.76 -1.31
N VAL A 233 8.04 0.62 -0.89
CA VAL A 233 8.84 0.51 0.34
C VAL A 233 10.33 0.62 -0.01
N PRO A 234 10.98 1.76 0.27
CA PRO A 234 12.43 1.87 0.12
C PRO A 234 13.15 0.87 1.03
N PHE A 235 14.22 0.25 0.53
CA PHE A 235 15.11 -0.53 1.39
C PHE A 235 15.73 0.37 2.46
N LEU A 236 16.30 1.51 2.04
CA LEU A 236 16.84 2.52 2.94
C LEU A 236 15.72 3.26 3.68
N GLN A 237 15.55 2.92 4.96
CA GLN A 237 14.71 3.62 5.93
C GLN A 237 15.52 4.65 6.74
N ILE A 238 16.81 4.77 6.46
CA ILE A 238 17.72 5.79 6.97
C ILE A 238 18.13 6.78 5.86
N HIS A 239 18.33 8.03 6.25
CA HIS A 239 18.85 9.10 5.38
C HIS A 239 19.66 10.17 6.13
N GLU A 240 19.96 9.93 7.40
CA GLU A 240 20.97 10.67 8.16
C GLU A 240 22.22 9.79 8.23
N GLU A 241 23.38 10.32 7.89
CA GLU A 241 24.64 9.57 7.76
C GLU A 241 25.04 8.92 9.09
N GLU A 242 24.74 9.59 10.20
CA GLU A 242 24.99 9.13 11.56
C GLU A 242 24.22 7.84 11.87
N HIS A 243 23.05 7.63 11.26
CA HIS A 243 22.25 6.44 11.46
C HIS A 243 22.87 5.17 10.86
N LYS A 244 23.86 5.27 9.97
CA LYS A 244 24.60 4.09 9.47
C LYS A 244 25.22 3.29 10.62
N GLN A 245 25.66 3.96 11.69
CA GLN A 245 26.31 3.34 12.85
C GLN A 245 25.32 2.68 13.82
N LEU A 246 24.02 2.98 13.70
CA LEU A 246 22.96 2.41 14.54
C LEU A 246 22.28 1.19 13.90
N VAL A 247 22.56 0.94 12.62
CA VAL A 247 22.11 -0.28 11.93
C VAL A 247 22.89 -1.47 12.47
N GLN A 248 22.21 -2.60 12.61
CA GLN A 248 22.82 -3.83 13.08
C GLN A 248 24.03 -4.25 12.21
N PRO A 249 25.03 -4.95 12.76
CA PRO A 249 26.15 -5.45 11.97
C PRO A 249 25.69 -6.40 10.86
N MET A 250 26.39 -6.35 9.72
CA MET A 250 26.18 -7.28 8.61
C MET A 250 26.78 -8.64 8.95
N MET A 251 26.11 -9.73 8.56
CA MET A 251 26.59 -11.09 8.78
C MET A 251 27.42 -11.56 7.58
N LYS A 252 28.63 -12.06 7.81
CA LYS A 252 29.53 -12.50 6.73
C LYS A 252 28.97 -13.66 5.90
N GLU A 253 28.27 -14.57 6.55
CA GLU A 253 27.68 -15.76 5.90
C GLU A 253 26.33 -15.46 5.24
N SER A 254 25.73 -14.29 5.49
CA SER A 254 24.44 -13.94 4.92
C SER A 254 24.59 -13.32 3.54
N ARG A 255 23.56 -13.50 2.70
CA ARG A 255 23.56 -13.06 1.31
C ARG A 255 22.32 -12.23 1.02
N ILE A 256 22.49 -11.16 0.25
CA ILE A 256 21.42 -10.30 -0.25
C ILE A 256 21.26 -10.52 -1.75
N ARG A 257 20.02 -10.73 -2.17
CA ARG A 257 19.65 -10.83 -3.59
C ARG A 257 19.17 -9.48 -4.10
N VAL A 258 19.83 -8.94 -5.12
CA VAL A 258 19.46 -7.65 -5.75
C VAL A 258 19.12 -7.87 -7.22
N PHE A 259 17.97 -7.37 -7.65
CA PHE A 259 17.49 -7.52 -9.02
C PHE A 259 17.41 -6.18 -9.76
N TYR A 260 17.68 -6.25 -11.06
CA TYR A 260 17.74 -5.12 -11.98
C TYR A 260 16.82 -5.37 -13.17
N LYS A 261 16.27 -4.28 -13.72
CA LYS A 261 15.41 -4.39 -14.90
C LYS A 261 16.19 -4.72 -16.18
N LYS A 262 17.41 -4.20 -16.32
CA LYS A 262 18.27 -4.34 -17.51
C LYS A 262 19.55 -5.10 -17.18
N ARG A 263 20.00 -5.99 -18.07
CA ARG A 263 21.27 -6.74 -17.93
C ARG A 263 22.47 -5.82 -17.74
N GLN A 264 22.56 -4.77 -18.56
CA GLN A 264 23.65 -3.78 -18.50
C GLN A 264 23.76 -3.12 -17.11
N ALA A 265 22.63 -2.84 -16.44
CA ALA A 265 22.61 -2.25 -15.11
C ALA A 265 23.17 -3.24 -14.07
N ARG A 266 22.73 -4.51 -14.12
CA ARG A 266 23.29 -5.59 -13.29
C ARG A 266 24.80 -5.75 -13.50
N ASP A 267 25.26 -5.81 -14.76
CA ASP A 267 26.67 -6.05 -15.08
C ASP A 267 27.57 -4.90 -14.62
N THR A 268 27.06 -3.66 -14.70
CA THR A 268 27.75 -2.47 -14.19
C THR A 268 27.86 -2.51 -12.66
N ALA A 269 26.79 -2.91 -11.96
CA ALA A 269 26.82 -3.09 -10.51
C ALA A 269 27.79 -4.22 -10.10
N TYR A 270 27.75 -5.35 -10.82
CA TYR A 270 28.64 -6.50 -10.60
C TYR A 270 30.12 -6.09 -10.67
N ALA A 271 30.51 -5.36 -11.72
CA ALA A 271 31.90 -4.89 -11.86
C ALA A 271 32.35 -4.01 -10.67
N ARG A 272 31.50 -3.07 -10.22
CA ARG A 272 31.80 -2.20 -9.08
C ARG A 272 31.83 -2.94 -7.74
N LEU A 273 31.00 -3.98 -7.60
CA LEU A 273 31.02 -4.83 -6.41
C LEU A 273 32.31 -5.65 -6.32
N LEU A 274 32.82 -6.17 -7.44
CA LEU A 274 34.11 -6.87 -7.49
C LEU A 274 35.28 -5.94 -7.13
N GLU A 275 35.24 -4.67 -7.55
CA GLU A 275 36.22 -3.66 -7.13
C GLU A 275 36.17 -3.44 -5.61
N CYS A 276 34.96 -3.31 -5.04
CA CYS A 276 34.77 -3.15 -3.61
C CYS A 276 35.26 -4.37 -2.81
N GLU A 277 34.97 -5.57 -3.28
CA GLU A 277 35.43 -6.83 -2.70
C GLU A 277 36.96 -6.91 -2.65
N GLN A 278 37.63 -6.55 -3.76
CA GLN A 278 39.10 -6.49 -3.83
C GLN A 278 39.70 -5.48 -2.83
N ASP A 279 39.08 -4.30 -2.71
CA ASP A 279 39.51 -3.29 -1.72
C ASP A 279 39.36 -3.79 -0.28
N MET A 280 38.26 -4.49 0.02
CA MET A 280 37.95 -4.98 1.36
C MET A 280 38.87 -6.11 1.82
N MET A 281 39.28 -7.00 0.91
CA MET A 281 40.20 -8.11 1.23
C MET A 281 41.66 -7.66 1.43
N GLY A 282 42.02 -6.45 0.97
CA GLY A 282 43.39 -5.96 1.01
C GLY A 282 44.35 -6.78 0.13
N ALA A 283 45.61 -6.35 0.02
CA ALA A 283 46.63 -7.05 -0.79
C ALA A 283 47.19 -8.33 -0.13
N GLY A 284 46.49 -8.91 0.85
CA GLY A 284 46.92 -10.12 1.56
C GLY A 284 46.68 -11.40 0.76
N GLU A 285 47.47 -12.43 1.01
CA GLU A 285 47.30 -13.76 0.40
C GLU A 285 45.91 -14.32 0.74
N ARG A 286 45.18 -14.79 -0.27
CA ARG A 286 43.85 -15.41 -0.11
C ARG A 286 44.02 -16.82 0.46
N ASP A 287 43.34 -17.11 1.56
CA ASP A 287 43.05 -18.48 1.94
C ASP A 287 41.96 -19.02 0.99
N GLU A 288 42.27 -20.09 0.24
CA GLU A 288 41.38 -20.66 -0.80
C GLU A 288 39.99 -21.07 -0.26
N GLU A 289 39.88 -21.46 1.01
CA GLU A 289 38.58 -21.82 1.63
C GLU A 289 37.66 -20.60 1.82
N ALA A 290 38.21 -19.42 2.12
CA ALA A 290 37.44 -18.19 2.31
C ALA A 290 36.91 -17.60 0.97
N GLU A 291 37.45 -18.04 -0.16
CA GLU A 291 37.11 -17.53 -1.49
C GLU A 291 35.73 -18.04 -1.97
N SER A 292 35.29 -19.21 -1.50
CA SER A 292 34.01 -19.79 -1.91
C SER A 292 32.78 -19.10 -1.32
N GLU A 293 32.87 -18.57 -0.10
CA GLU A 293 31.74 -17.93 0.60
C GLU A 293 31.54 -16.47 0.20
N THR A 294 32.61 -15.79 -0.23
CA THR A 294 32.64 -14.37 -0.59
C THR A 294 32.25 -14.10 -2.04
N THR A 295 32.23 -15.12 -2.90
CA THR A 295 31.97 -14.93 -4.33
C THR A 295 30.55 -14.38 -4.60
N ILE A 296 30.47 -13.34 -5.43
CA ILE A 296 29.21 -12.78 -5.94
C ILE A 296 28.68 -13.64 -7.09
N GLU A 297 27.43 -14.11 -7.00
CA GLU A 297 26.82 -14.99 -8.01
C GLU A 297 25.81 -14.25 -8.90
N LEU A 298 25.75 -14.63 -10.18
CA LEU A 298 24.73 -14.15 -11.11
C LEU A 298 23.44 -14.98 -10.96
N LEU A 299 22.29 -14.31 -10.90
CA LEU A 299 20.97 -14.93 -10.75
C LEU A 299 20.11 -14.68 -11.99
N ASP A 300 20.15 -15.62 -12.93
CA ASP A 300 19.57 -15.46 -14.28
C ASP A 300 18.32 -16.32 -14.52
N HIS A 301 17.78 -16.94 -13.46
CA HIS A 301 16.56 -17.76 -13.53
C HIS A 301 15.28 -16.94 -13.79
N CYS A 302 15.32 -15.62 -13.61
CA CYS A 302 14.20 -14.72 -13.93
C CYS A 302 14.31 -14.07 -15.33
N GLU A 303 15.28 -14.47 -16.16
CA GLU A 303 15.42 -13.92 -17.51
C GLU A 303 14.24 -14.32 -18.42
N PRO A 304 13.83 -13.43 -19.36
CA PRO A 304 14.34 -12.08 -19.64
C PRO A 304 13.62 -10.98 -18.84
N ARG A 305 12.88 -11.31 -17.76
CA ARG A 305 12.03 -10.36 -17.05
C ARG A 305 12.85 -9.39 -16.19
N CYS A 306 13.85 -9.91 -15.51
CA CYS A 306 14.86 -9.20 -14.72
C CYS A 306 16.15 -10.02 -14.61
N PHE A 307 17.19 -9.42 -14.04
CA PHE A 307 18.54 -9.98 -13.88
C PHE A 307 19.00 -9.75 -12.44
N GLY A 308 19.52 -10.77 -11.75
CA GLY A 308 19.84 -10.66 -10.33
C GLY A 308 21.32 -10.90 -9.98
N LEU A 309 21.69 -10.50 -8.77
CA LEU A 309 22.97 -10.79 -8.10
C LEU A 309 22.69 -11.35 -6.71
N SER A 310 23.47 -12.36 -6.29
CA SER A 310 23.58 -12.88 -4.93
C SER A 310 24.88 -12.35 -4.36
N ILE A 311 24.81 -11.48 -3.36
CA ILE A 311 25.95 -10.69 -2.86
C ILE A 311 26.12 -10.96 -1.36
N PRO A 312 27.33 -11.23 -0.84
CA PRO A 312 27.56 -11.22 0.60
C PRO A 312 27.08 -9.91 1.26
N GLU A 313 26.46 -10.03 2.43
CA GLU A 313 25.75 -8.92 3.08
C GLU A 313 26.69 -7.74 3.41
N ASP A 314 27.92 -8.04 3.84
CA ASP A 314 28.95 -7.05 4.17
C ASP A 314 29.47 -6.30 2.94
N ILE A 315 29.74 -7.00 1.83
CA ILE A 315 30.11 -6.40 0.54
C ILE A 315 28.97 -5.51 0.03
N PHE A 316 27.73 -6.00 0.10
CA PHE A 316 26.56 -5.20 -0.29
C PHE A 316 26.47 -3.91 0.53
N TRP A 317 26.54 -4.00 1.85
CA TRP A 317 26.38 -2.84 2.72
C TRP A 317 27.51 -1.82 2.55
N GLU A 318 28.76 -2.29 2.47
CA GLU A 318 29.92 -1.44 2.23
C GLU A 318 29.77 -0.68 0.90
N SER A 319 29.49 -1.42 -0.18
CA SER A 319 29.44 -0.88 -1.54
C SER A 319 28.24 0.01 -1.82
N TYR A 320 27.03 -0.34 -1.34
CA TYR A 320 25.82 0.44 -1.57
C TYR A 320 25.63 1.54 -0.54
N VAL A 321 25.92 1.28 0.73
CA VAL A 321 25.49 2.15 1.82
C VAL A 321 26.67 2.92 2.41
N VAL A 322 27.74 2.27 2.84
CA VAL A 322 28.85 2.95 3.55
C VAL A 322 29.55 3.96 2.63
N ARG A 323 29.96 3.51 1.43
CA ARG A 323 30.73 4.32 0.46
C ARG A 323 29.92 5.39 -0.26
N ASN A 324 28.59 5.39 -0.16
CA ASN A 324 27.72 6.36 -0.84
C ASN A 324 27.03 7.31 0.16
N ASP A 325 26.70 8.51 -0.31
CA ASP A 325 25.79 9.42 0.39
C ASP A 325 24.38 8.82 0.38
N ILE A 326 23.75 8.68 1.55
CA ILE A 326 22.37 8.21 1.70
C ILE A 326 21.38 9.34 1.97
N SER A 327 21.84 10.59 1.97
CA SER A 327 21.01 11.74 2.27
C SER A 327 19.83 11.88 1.30
N ARG A 328 18.73 12.42 1.83
CA ARG A 328 17.49 12.70 1.09
C ARG A 328 17.05 14.13 1.36
N PRO A 329 17.67 15.13 0.70
CA PRO A 329 17.35 16.53 0.94
C PRO A 329 15.86 16.83 0.76
N SER A 330 15.28 17.65 1.63
CA SER A 330 13.88 18.07 1.51
C SER A 330 13.61 18.74 0.16
N GLY A 331 12.53 18.34 -0.51
CA GLY A 331 12.18 18.82 -1.85
C GLY A 331 12.90 18.12 -3.00
N SER A 332 13.86 17.23 -2.73
CA SER A 332 14.47 16.39 -3.77
C SER A 332 13.49 15.34 -4.31
N GLU A 333 13.78 14.78 -5.48
CA GLU A 333 12.98 13.66 -6.02
C GLU A 333 13.09 12.38 -5.16
N TYR A 334 14.11 12.29 -4.32
CA TYR A 334 14.38 11.14 -3.45
C TYR A 334 13.80 11.31 -2.04
N GLU A 335 13.16 12.44 -1.74
CA GLU A 335 12.49 12.68 -0.47
C GLU A 335 11.30 11.71 -0.31
N THR A 336 11.29 10.94 0.78
CA THR A 336 10.24 9.93 1.02
C THR A 336 9.06 10.47 1.84
N GLY A 337 9.21 11.63 2.49
CA GLY A 337 8.23 12.14 3.45
C GLY A 337 8.13 11.30 4.74
N ARG A 338 9.20 10.58 5.09
CA ARG A 338 9.37 9.81 6.33
C ARG A 338 10.63 10.30 7.05
N ASN A 339 10.64 10.21 8.38
CA ASN A 339 11.83 10.46 9.18
C ASN A 339 12.83 9.31 9.03
N SER A 340 14.10 9.58 9.31
CA SER A 340 15.16 8.56 9.30
C SER A 340 15.02 7.68 10.53
N LEU A 341 14.83 6.37 10.36
CA LEU A 341 14.59 5.45 11.47
C LEU A 341 15.34 4.13 11.26
N TYR A 342 16.44 3.95 12.00
CA TYR A 342 17.29 2.75 11.92
C TYR A 342 16.56 1.46 12.36
N SER A 343 15.55 1.55 13.23
CA SER A 343 14.74 0.39 13.62
C SER A 343 14.02 -0.24 12.42
N PHE A 344 13.44 0.57 11.52
CA PHE A 344 12.85 0.05 10.29
C PHE A 344 13.90 -0.43 9.28
N GLN A 345 15.12 0.10 9.34
CA GLN A 345 16.23 -0.40 8.54
C GLN A 345 16.62 -1.82 8.97
N ASN A 346 16.77 -2.06 10.27
CA ASN A 346 17.06 -3.38 10.83
C ASN A 346 15.95 -4.37 10.46
N MET A 347 14.68 -3.99 10.59
CA MET A 347 13.56 -4.85 10.20
C MET A 347 13.57 -5.21 8.69
N ASN A 348 14.00 -4.31 7.81
CA ASN A 348 14.14 -4.63 6.39
C ASN A 348 15.28 -5.64 6.14
N ILE A 349 16.39 -5.53 6.87
CA ILE A 349 17.51 -6.48 6.81
C ILE A 349 17.05 -7.84 7.34
N ASP A 350 16.36 -7.86 8.48
CA ASP A 350 15.83 -9.09 9.09
C ASP A 350 14.82 -9.78 8.17
N ALA A 351 13.97 -9.03 7.46
CA ALA A 351 13.05 -9.58 6.47
C ALA A 351 13.79 -10.37 5.39
N ILE A 352 14.92 -9.85 4.89
CA ILE A 352 15.73 -10.52 3.87
C ILE A 352 16.39 -11.77 4.47
N ARG A 353 17.03 -11.65 5.64
CA ARG A 353 17.68 -12.78 6.32
C ARG A 353 16.71 -13.94 6.60
N ASN A 354 15.54 -13.63 7.16
CA ASN A 354 14.53 -14.62 7.53
C ASN A 354 13.86 -15.28 6.32
N GLY A 355 13.69 -14.52 5.23
CA GLY A 355 13.20 -15.06 3.97
C GLY A 355 14.02 -16.23 3.48
N HIS A 356 15.35 -16.08 3.50
CA HIS A 356 16.28 -17.12 3.07
C HIS A 356 16.23 -18.37 3.95
N ALA A 357 16.18 -18.20 5.27
CA ALA A 357 16.11 -19.34 6.21
C ALA A 357 14.86 -20.21 5.96
N SER A 358 13.72 -19.59 5.62
CA SER A 358 12.47 -20.30 5.36
C SER A 358 12.50 -21.19 4.11
N VAL A 359 13.30 -20.84 3.10
CA VAL A 359 13.41 -21.61 1.84
C VAL A 359 14.17 -22.92 2.07
N PHE A 360 15.15 -22.93 2.97
CA PHE A 360 15.97 -24.12 3.25
C PHE A 360 15.37 -25.04 4.33
N SER A 361 14.43 -24.55 5.14
CA SER A 361 13.82 -25.30 6.25
C SER A 361 12.55 -26.09 5.87
N SER A 362 12.26 -26.29 4.58
CA SER A 362 11.17 -27.19 4.17
C SER A 362 11.55 -28.66 4.43
N THR A 363 11.62 -29.05 5.70
CA THR A 363 11.78 -30.42 6.14
C THR A 363 10.53 -31.20 5.70
N LYS A 364 10.75 -32.25 4.90
CA LYS A 364 9.74 -33.24 4.49
C LYS A 364 9.14 -33.91 5.73
N LYS A 365 8.10 -33.33 6.34
CA LYS A 365 7.59 -33.88 7.60
C LYS A 365 6.85 -35.22 7.41
N ASP A 366 6.41 -35.58 6.21
CA ASP A 366 5.68 -36.85 5.98
C ASP A 366 5.95 -37.52 4.61
N GLY A 367 7.04 -37.17 3.93
CA GLY A 367 7.38 -37.74 2.60
C GLY A 367 6.40 -37.37 1.46
N VAL A 368 5.30 -36.68 1.77
CA VAL A 368 4.41 -36.03 0.82
C VAL A 368 4.90 -34.60 0.66
N GLU A 369 5.45 -34.26 -0.51
CA GLU A 369 5.59 -32.87 -0.92
C GLU A 369 4.18 -32.31 -1.09
N HIS A 370 3.62 -31.79 0.01
CA HIS A 370 2.62 -30.76 -0.13
C HIS A 370 3.33 -29.62 -0.84
N ILE A 371 2.92 -29.34 -2.08
CA ILE A 371 3.22 -28.09 -2.78
C ILE A 371 2.51 -27.00 -1.97
N GLU A 372 3.02 -26.72 -0.78
CA GLU A 372 2.59 -25.58 -0.01
C GLU A 372 3.10 -24.36 -0.75
N ASP A 373 2.22 -23.37 -0.90
CA ASP A 373 2.55 -22.06 -1.47
C ASP A 373 3.76 -21.50 -0.71
N HIS A 374 4.97 -21.66 -1.25
CA HIS A 374 6.17 -21.08 -0.65
C HIS A 374 5.91 -19.58 -0.43
N PRO A 375 6.21 -19.04 0.77
CA PRO A 375 6.07 -17.61 0.98
C PRO A 375 6.93 -16.87 -0.06
N PRO A 376 6.46 -15.71 -0.54
CA PRO A 376 7.25 -14.89 -1.45
C PRO A 376 8.56 -14.51 -0.76
N LEU A 377 9.68 -14.61 -1.47
CA LEU A 377 10.99 -14.36 -0.87
C LEU A 377 11.29 -12.85 -0.88
N PRO A 378 11.52 -12.20 0.27
CA PRO A 378 11.99 -10.82 0.32
C PRO A 378 13.36 -10.67 -0.34
N VAL A 379 13.44 -9.77 -1.31
CA VAL A 379 14.66 -9.43 -2.05
C VAL A 379 14.73 -7.93 -2.28
N LEU A 380 15.82 -7.46 -2.88
CA LEU A 380 15.98 -6.06 -3.28
C LEU A 380 15.75 -5.86 -4.77
N TRP A 381 15.18 -4.71 -5.11
CA TRP A 381 14.97 -4.26 -6.48
C TRP A 381 15.59 -2.89 -6.70
N GLN A 382 16.53 -2.78 -7.63
CA GLN A 382 17.09 -1.50 -8.06
C GLN A 382 16.07 -0.79 -8.96
N TYR A 383 15.48 0.29 -8.45
CA TYR A 383 14.40 0.98 -9.15
C TYR A 383 14.86 1.63 -10.46
N THR A 384 14.25 1.18 -11.56
CA THR A 384 14.23 1.89 -12.84
C THR A 384 12.84 2.47 -13.06
N ASP A 385 12.75 3.72 -13.49
CA ASP A 385 11.48 4.36 -13.82
C ASP A 385 10.78 3.60 -14.97
N PRO A 386 9.62 2.96 -14.73
CA PRO A 386 8.94 2.16 -15.74
C PRO A 386 8.39 3.00 -16.90
N TYR A 387 8.34 4.32 -16.74
CA TYR A 387 7.89 5.27 -17.76
C TYR A 387 9.03 5.93 -18.53
N SER A 388 10.28 5.65 -18.14
CA SER A 388 11.44 6.16 -18.85
C SER A 388 11.55 5.49 -20.23
N PRO A 389 11.91 6.26 -21.28
CA PRO A 389 12.13 5.69 -22.61
C PRO A 389 13.18 4.56 -22.57
N PRO A 390 13.03 3.50 -23.39
CA PRO A 390 13.92 2.33 -23.34
C PRO A 390 15.38 2.68 -23.70
N ASP A 391 15.58 3.72 -24.51
CA ASP A 391 16.86 4.28 -24.95
C ASP A 391 17.55 5.15 -23.90
N LYS A 392 16.82 5.59 -22.86
CA LYS A 392 17.43 6.34 -21.77
C LYS A 392 18.26 5.38 -20.90
N PRO A 393 19.54 5.70 -20.61
CA PRO A 393 20.30 4.92 -19.65
C PRO A 393 19.60 4.92 -18.30
N ASP A 394 19.66 3.78 -17.61
CA ASP A 394 19.13 3.69 -16.25
C ASP A 394 19.92 4.64 -15.34
N PRO A 395 19.33 5.11 -14.23
CA PRO A 395 20.11 5.78 -13.19
C PRO A 395 21.26 4.87 -12.72
N ASP A 396 22.22 5.45 -12.00
CA ASP A 396 23.32 4.70 -11.43
C ASP A 396 22.79 3.40 -10.74
N PRO A 397 23.22 2.21 -11.19
CA PRO A 397 22.68 0.94 -10.70
C PRO A 397 23.10 0.65 -9.26
N MET A 398 24.08 1.36 -8.72
CA MET A 398 24.52 1.28 -7.33
C MET A 398 23.95 2.42 -6.46
N LEU A 399 23.02 3.24 -6.96
CA LEU A 399 22.44 4.35 -6.20
C LEU A 399 21.57 3.81 -5.05
N PRO A 400 21.92 4.03 -3.77
CA PRO A 400 21.21 3.40 -2.67
C PRO A 400 19.83 4.02 -2.43
N GLN A 401 19.61 5.28 -2.82
CA GLN A 401 18.32 5.95 -2.66
C GLN A 401 17.21 5.29 -3.47
N THR A 402 17.53 4.49 -4.49
CA THR A 402 16.59 3.81 -5.40
C THR A 402 16.41 2.31 -5.12
N LEU A 403 17.03 1.77 -4.07
CA LEU A 403 16.76 0.40 -3.64
C LEU A 403 15.36 0.29 -3.03
N LEU A 404 14.59 -0.68 -3.51
CA LEU A 404 13.26 -1.01 -3.02
C LEU A 404 13.25 -2.42 -2.42
N MET A 405 12.44 -2.61 -1.38
CA MET A 405 12.02 -3.95 -0.99
C MET A 405 11.16 -4.55 -2.10
N ALA A 406 11.30 -5.85 -2.34
CA ALA A 406 10.62 -6.58 -3.38
C ALA A 406 10.33 -8.03 -2.95
N TYR A 407 9.45 -8.68 -3.71
CA TYR A 407 9.26 -10.13 -3.64
C TYR A 407 9.75 -10.80 -4.90
N GLU A 408 10.48 -11.90 -4.71
CA GLU A 408 10.68 -12.91 -5.72
C GLU A 408 9.59 -13.98 -5.58
N GLU A 409 8.66 -14.00 -6.55
CA GLU A 409 7.52 -14.90 -6.59
C GLU A 409 7.14 -15.22 -8.05
N GLU A 410 6.64 -16.44 -8.31
CA GLU A 410 6.14 -16.87 -9.63
C GLU A 410 7.12 -16.65 -10.82
N GLY A 411 8.42 -16.85 -10.59
CA GLY A 411 9.46 -16.68 -11.61
C GLY A 411 9.66 -15.22 -12.06
N GLY A 412 9.38 -14.26 -11.18
CA GLY A 412 9.68 -12.85 -11.39
C GLY A 412 9.94 -12.12 -10.08
N VAL A 413 10.32 -10.86 -10.19
CA VAL A 413 10.54 -9.98 -9.03
C VAL A 413 9.69 -8.73 -9.17
N LYS A 414 8.92 -8.41 -8.14
CA LYS A 414 8.06 -7.22 -8.08
C LYS A 414 8.38 -6.38 -6.84
N PRO A 415 8.67 -5.08 -6.98
CA PRO A 415 8.83 -4.20 -5.83
C PRO A 415 7.53 -4.10 -5.03
N VAL A 416 7.65 -4.01 -3.71
CA VAL A 416 6.47 -3.97 -2.83
C VAL A 416 5.93 -2.56 -2.63
N VAL A 417 4.62 -2.45 -2.61
CA VAL A 417 3.86 -1.24 -2.28
C VAL A 417 3.03 -1.48 -1.03
N SER A 418 2.38 -0.44 -0.50
CA SER A 418 1.39 -0.63 0.56
C SER A 418 0.25 -1.53 0.07
N ASP A 419 -0.01 -2.61 0.79
CA ASP A 419 -1.17 -3.47 0.63
C ASP A 419 -2.42 -2.85 1.26
N PHE A 420 -3.52 -3.61 1.28
CA PHE A 420 -4.72 -3.27 2.03
C PHE A 420 -4.65 -3.95 3.40
N ASP A 421 -4.23 -3.19 4.41
CA ASP A 421 -4.30 -3.61 5.80
C ASP A 421 -5.79 -3.69 6.21
N CYS A 422 -6.31 -4.91 6.37
CA CYS A 422 -7.66 -5.10 6.88
C CYS A 422 -7.72 -4.58 8.32
N PHE A 423 -8.61 -3.64 8.62
CA PHE A 423 -8.81 -3.18 9.99
C PHE A 423 -9.66 -4.19 10.77
N LEU A 424 -10.80 -4.56 10.20
CA LEU A 424 -11.67 -5.64 10.67
C LEU A 424 -12.58 -6.11 9.53
N PHE A 425 -13.19 -7.26 9.68
CA PHE A 425 -14.37 -7.64 8.89
C PHE A 425 -15.41 -8.24 9.81
N GLY A 426 -16.67 -7.97 9.50
CA GLY A 426 -17.80 -8.46 10.27
C GLY A 426 -18.65 -9.41 9.44
N THR A 427 -19.11 -10.46 10.10
CA THR A 427 -19.91 -11.52 9.48
C THR A 427 -21.29 -11.59 10.13
N ARG A 428 -22.30 -12.01 9.36
CA ARG A 428 -23.64 -12.31 9.84
C ARG A 428 -24.06 -13.68 9.33
N GLY A 429 -24.69 -14.48 10.18
CA GLY A 429 -25.09 -15.84 9.83
C GLY A 429 -23.91 -16.83 9.82
N VAL A 430 -22.82 -16.51 10.50
CA VAL A 430 -21.64 -17.35 10.66
C VAL A 430 -21.58 -17.87 12.10
N SER A 431 -21.34 -19.17 12.24
CA SER A 431 -21.17 -19.83 13.54
C SER A 431 -19.69 -20.03 13.84
N TYR A 432 -19.25 -19.59 15.03
CA TYR A 432 -17.89 -19.76 15.51
C TYR A 432 -17.90 -20.90 16.55
N HIS A 433 -17.37 -22.06 16.17
CA HIS A 433 -17.41 -23.27 17.00
C HIS A 433 -16.11 -23.49 17.77
N GLU A 434 -14.99 -23.08 17.18
CA GLU A 434 -13.67 -23.24 17.76
C GLU A 434 -13.27 -21.95 18.52
N PRO A 435 -12.74 -22.08 19.75
CA PRO A 435 -12.23 -20.94 20.48
C PRO A 435 -10.94 -20.41 19.84
N LEU A 436 -10.51 -19.22 20.26
CA LEU A 436 -9.17 -18.74 19.95
C LEU A 436 -8.12 -19.70 20.54
N PRO A 437 -7.00 -19.95 19.84
CA PRO A 437 -5.87 -20.70 20.39
C PRO A 437 -5.40 -20.08 21.71
N LYS A 438 -5.03 -20.92 22.68
CA LYS A 438 -4.66 -20.46 24.03
C LYS A 438 -3.50 -19.47 24.00
N GLU A 439 -2.54 -19.70 23.12
CA GLU A 439 -1.35 -18.88 22.93
C GLU A 439 -1.74 -17.47 22.45
N GLN A 440 -2.75 -17.37 21.58
CA GLN A 440 -3.28 -16.07 21.14
C GLN A 440 -4.02 -15.34 22.28
N VAL A 441 -4.74 -16.09 23.13
CA VAL A 441 -5.41 -15.52 24.31
C VAL A 441 -4.37 -14.97 25.30
N ASP A 442 -3.31 -15.73 25.57
CA ASP A 442 -2.20 -15.31 26.44
C ASP A 442 -1.52 -14.05 25.87
N THR A 443 -1.32 -13.99 24.54
CA THR A 443 -0.78 -12.80 23.85
C THR A 443 -1.70 -11.60 23.96
N MET A 444 -3.01 -11.80 23.86
CA MET A 444 -4.00 -10.73 24.01
C MET A 444 -4.02 -10.19 25.45
N HIS A 445 -3.84 -11.04 26.46
CA HIS A 445 -3.69 -10.59 27.84
C HIS A 445 -2.41 -9.76 28.06
N TRP A 446 -1.29 -10.20 27.48
CA TRP A 446 -0.04 -9.42 27.48
C TRP A 446 -0.25 -8.05 26.81
N LEU A 447 -0.86 -8.04 25.62
CA LEU A 447 -1.18 -6.82 24.88
C LEU A 447 -1.93 -5.81 25.76
N VAL A 448 -3.02 -6.23 26.41
CA VAL A 448 -3.84 -5.35 27.26
C VAL A 448 -3.01 -4.80 28.42
N SER A 449 -2.19 -5.62 29.09
CA SER A 449 -1.27 -5.17 30.14
C SER A 449 -0.31 -4.08 29.65
N GLU A 450 0.30 -4.28 28.47
CA GLU A 450 1.26 -3.30 27.94
C GLU A 450 0.59 -2.00 27.48
N ILE A 451 -0.62 -2.08 26.92
CA ILE A 451 -1.44 -0.91 26.62
C ILE A 451 -1.72 -0.11 27.90
N GLU A 452 -2.13 -0.77 28.99
CA GLU A 452 -2.39 -0.11 30.28
C GLU A 452 -1.15 0.64 30.79
N LYS A 453 0.02 -0.02 30.80
CA LYS A 453 1.30 0.60 31.20
C LYS A 453 1.64 1.83 30.34
N ILE A 454 1.47 1.73 29.02
CA ILE A 454 1.72 2.85 28.09
C ILE A 454 0.76 4.00 28.38
N LEU A 455 -0.51 3.73 28.64
CA LEU A 455 -1.51 4.76 28.93
C LEU A 455 -1.27 5.41 30.29
N GLU A 456 -0.79 4.70 31.31
CA GLU A 456 -0.43 5.28 32.61
C GLU A 456 0.81 6.19 32.54
N SER A 457 1.66 5.99 31.53
CA SER A 457 2.91 6.75 31.32
C SER A 457 2.74 8.14 30.67
N GLU A 458 1.54 8.77 30.73
CA GLU A 458 1.05 9.96 29.97
C GLU A 458 2.01 11.16 29.78
N LYS A 459 3.13 11.22 30.49
CA LYS A 459 4.10 12.32 30.46
C LYS A 459 5.09 12.28 29.29
N GLU A 460 5.15 11.18 28.53
CA GLU A 460 6.10 11.06 27.42
C GLU A 460 5.59 11.74 26.13
N LYS A 461 6.42 12.57 25.51
CA LYS A 461 6.12 13.20 24.20
C LYS A 461 6.31 12.25 23.00
N ALA A 462 6.49 10.96 23.25
CA ALA A 462 6.73 9.97 22.21
C ALA A 462 5.42 9.53 21.53
N SER A 463 5.51 9.23 20.24
CA SER A 463 4.39 8.63 19.49
C SER A 463 4.01 7.25 20.05
N TRP A 464 2.82 6.74 19.72
CA TRP A 464 2.44 5.37 20.11
C TRP A 464 3.43 4.35 19.58
N THR A 465 3.83 4.50 18.31
CA THR A 465 4.80 3.62 17.65
C THR A 465 6.13 3.58 18.41
N GLU A 466 6.66 4.74 18.82
CA GLU A 466 7.93 4.80 19.56
C GLU A 466 7.82 4.17 20.95
N ARG A 467 6.69 4.36 21.66
CA ARG A 467 6.44 3.73 22.95
C ARG A 467 6.30 2.21 22.82
N TRP A 468 5.56 1.74 21.81
CA TRP A 468 5.41 0.30 21.57
C TRP A 468 6.72 -0.37 21.14
N LEU A 469 7.56 0.31 20.35
CA LEU A 469 8.89 -0.20 20.03
C LEU A 469 9.79 -0.34 21.28
N ARG A 470 9.54 0.40 22.36
CA ARG A 470 10.24 0.18 23.64
C ARG A 470 9.75 -1.09 24.32
N VAL A 471 8.44 -1.30 24.38
CA VAL A 471 7.85 -2.55 24.89
C VAL A 471 8.47 -3.76 24.18
N LEU A 472 8.52 -3.75 22.84
CA LEU A 472 9.13 -4.85 22.09
C LEU A 472 10.62 -5.04 22.39
N ARG A 473 11.37 -3.96 22.64
CA ARG A 473 12.79 -4.07 23.01
C ARG A 473 12.98 -4.57 24.43
N GLU A 474 12.11 -4.19 25.36
CA GLU A 474 12.13 -4.67 26.73
C GLU A 474 11.78 -6.16 26.77
N GLU A 475 10.77 -6.59 26.01
CA GLU A 475 10.42 -8.00 25.83
C GLU A 475 11.62 -8.79 25.27
N ALA A 476 12.20 -8.33 24.15
CA ALA A 476 13.36 -8.97 23.55
C ALA A 476 14.62 -8.94 24.45
N GLY A 477 14.77 -7.89 25.29
CA GLY A 477 15.90 -7.74 26.21
C GLY A 477 15.77 -8.61 27.46
N ASN A 478 14.56 -8.84 27.94
CA ASN A 478 14.29 -9.82 28.99
C ASN A 478 14.62 -11.23 28.48
N ASP A 479 14.28 -11.51 27.23
CA ASP A 479 14.64 -12.76 26.55
C ASP A 479 16.12 -12.86 26.16
N ALA A 480 16.88 -11.77 26.03
CA ALA A 480 18.31 -11.84 25.66
C ALA A 480 19.16 -12.55 26.74
N SER A 481 18.67 -12.62 27.98
CA SER A 481 19.24 -13.46 29.04
C SER A 481 18.98 -14.97 28.85
N GLN A 482 18.13 -15.36 27.88
CA GLN A 482 17.81 -16.74 27.51
C GLN A 482 18.00 -17.08 26.01
N SER A 483 18.13 -16.10 25.10
CA SER A 483 18.01 -16.33 23.64
C SER A 483 19.24 -15.98 22.79
N SER A 484 20.39 -15.65 23.40
CA SER A 484 21.62 -15.32 22.65
C SER A 484 22.31 -16.52 21.98
N HIS A 485 21.80 -17.75 22.12
CA HIS A 485 22.31 -18.94 21.44
C HIS A 485 21.17 -19.90 21.08
N ASN A 486 20.35 -19.56 20.08
CA ASN A 486 19.46 -20.52 19.43
C ASN A 486 19.60 -20.45 17.90
N LEU A 487 20.80 -20.78 17.46
CA LEU A 487 21.01 -21.57 16.25
C LEU A 487 21.44 -22.95 16.76
N ALA A 488 20.56 -23.95 16.62
CA ALA A 488 20.79 -25.38 16.91
C ALA A 488 20.52 -25.96 18.32
N GLN A 489 19.43 -25.59 18.99
CA GLN A 489 18.74 -26.54 19.89
C GLN A 489 17.34 -26.86 19.35
N GLU A 490 17.26 -27.99 18.65
CA GLU A 490 16.04 -28.55 18.01
C GLU A 490 15.12 -29.30 19.00
N GLU A 491 15.36 -29.24 20.31
CA GLU A 491 14.58 -30.02 21.28
C GLU A 491 13.55 -29.19 22.05
N GLN A 492 12.31 -29.22 21.54
CA GLN A 492 11.05 -29.30 22.29
C GLN A 492 10.54 -28.13 23.14
N ASP A 493 11.15 -26.94 23.14
CA ASP A 493 10.39 -25.78 23.59
C ASP A 493 9.45 -25.36 22.45
N GLU A 494 8.13 -25.39 22.72
CA GLU A 494 7.06 -24.91 21.85
C GLU A 494 7.28 -23.42 21.57
N GLN A 495 8.20 -23.12 20.66
CA GLN A 495 8.55 -21.77 20.29
C GLN A 495 7.27 -21.11 19.77
N TYR A 496 6.96 -19.96 20.36
CA TYR A 496 5.81 -19.16 19.97
C TYR A 496 5.97 -18.73 18.51
N ILE A 497 5.23 -19.38 17.60
CA ILE A 497 5.27 -19.09 16.16
C ILE A 497 4.10 -18.16 15.84
N VAL A 498 4.43 -16.92 15.44
CA VAL A 498 3.44 -16.02 14.84
C VAL A 498 2.89 -16.70 13.58
N PRO A 499 1.56 -16.90 13.46
CA PRO A 499 1.01 -17.55 12.28
C PRO A 499 1.35 -16.76 11.01
N ARG A 500 1.51 -17.46 9.89
CA ARG A 500 1.96 -16.88 8.61
C ARG A 500 1.16 -15.64 8.17
N TYR A 501 -0.15 -15.66 8.38
CA TYR A 501 -1.04 -14.55 8.02
C TYR A 501 -1.41 -13.68 9.23
N GLY A 502 -0.67 -13.78 10.34
CA GLY A 502 -0.99 -13.13 11.60
C GLY A 502 -2.06 -13.88 12.40
N TYR A 503 -2.40 -13.34 13.56
CA TYR A 503 -3.38 -13.94 14.46
C TYR A 503 -4.81 -13.85 13.91
N GLY A 504 -5.69 -14.63 14.51
CA GLY A 504 -7.07 -14.76 14.08
C GLY A 504 -7.72 -15.98 14.69
N ASP A 505 -9.03 -15.90 14.91
CA ASP A 505 -9.83 -17.10 15.15
C ASP A 505 -9.79 -18.03 13.92
N PRO A 506 -10.01 -19.35 14.08
CA PRO A 506 -9.86 -20.32 12.99
C PRO A 506 -10.64 -19.95 11.72
N LYS A 507 -11.83 -19.36 11.89
CA LYS A 507 -12.71 -18.94 10.79
C LYS A 507 -12.16 -17.72 10.08
N SER A 508 -11.82 -16.68 10.83
CA SER A 508 -11.25 -15.46 10.28
C SER A 508 -9.91 -15.72 9.59
N TYR A 509 -9.06 -16.56 10.18
CA TYR A 509 -7.79 -16.99 9.61
C TYR A 509 -7.98 -17.73 8.28
N SER A 510 -8.94 -18.66 8.22
CA SER A 510 -9.26 -19.41 6.99
C SER A 510 -9.75 -18.50 5.86
N ILE A 511 -10.61 -17.52 6.17
CA ILE A 511 -11.08 -16.52 5.21
C ILE A 511 -9.89 -15.71 4.67
N ILE A 512 -9.02 -15.20 5.55
CA ILE A 512 -7.86 -14.41 5.12
C ILE A 512 -6.88 -15.25 4.31
N LYS A 513 -6.57 -16.49 4.72
CA LYS A 513 -5.74 -17.42 3.95
C LYS A 513 -6.27 -17.58 2.51
N CYS A 514 -7.58 -17.72 2.36
CA CYS A 514 -8.23 -17.80 1.05
C CYS A 514 -8.13 -16.47 0.28
N ALA A 515 -8.29 -15.33 0.97
CA ALA A 515 -8.14 -14.00 0.39
C ALA A 515 -6.74 -13.77 -0.18
N VAL A 516 -5.71 -14.09 0.62
CA VAL A 516 -4.29 -13.99 0.22
C VAL A 516 -4.02 -14.86 -1.00
N LYS A 517 -4.49 -16.13 -0.99
CA LYS A 517 -4.35 -17.03 -2.15
C LYS A 517 -5.01 -16.46 -3.41
N ARG A 518 -6.24 -15.94 -3.29
CA ARG A 518 -7.01 -15.42 -4.43
C ARG A 518 -6.46 -14.11 -4.98
N LEU A 519 -5.93 -13.25 -4.11
CA LEU A 519 -5.43 -11.92 -4.45
C LEU A 519 -3.90 -11.88 -4.58
N ARG A 520 -3.25 -13.05 -4.71
CA ARG A 520 -1.78 -13.15 -4.74
C ARG A 520 -1.14 -12.40 -5.91
N GLU A 521 -1.82 -12.31 -7.06
CA GLU A 521 -1.25 -11.73 -8.29
C GLU A 521 -0.83 -10.26 -8.13
N ASN A 522 -1.64 -9.49 -7.38
CA ASN A 522 -1.37 -8.09 -7.04
C ASN A 522 -0.98 -7.88 -5.57
N GLY A 523 -1.11 -8.90 -4.73
CA GLY A 523 -0.79 -8.84 -3.31
C GLY A 523 -1.70 -7.88 -2.53
N ALA A 524 -2.93 -7.62 -2.98
CA ALA A 524 -3.81 -6.64 -2.34
C ALA A 524 -4.06 -6.95 -0.86
N VAL A 525 -4.16 -8.23 -0.51
CA VAL A 525 -4.27 -8.71 0.87
C VAL A 525 -3.17 -9.72 1.09
N ARG A 526 -2.32 -9.49 2.09
CA ARG A 526 -1.19 -10.38 2.41
C ARG A 526 -1.22 -10.90 3.85
N HIS A 527 -2.12 -10.38 4.68
CA HIS A 527 -2.21 -10.75 6.09
C HIS A 527 -3.60 -10.52 6.69
N GLY A 528 -3.73 -10.94 7.95
CA GLY A 528 -4.93 -10.88 8.78
C GLY A 528 -5.27 -9.47 9.21
N ALA A 529 -6.41 -9.36 9.89
CA ALA A 529 -6.95 -8.06 10.26
C ALA A 529 -6.24 -7.47 11.48
N GLU A 530 -6.16 -6.14 11.54
CA GLU A 530 -5.57 -5.34 12.61
C GLU A 530 -6.28 -5.58 13.96
N CYS A 531 -7.56 -5.95 13.94
CA CYS A 531 -8.28 -6.36 15.13
C CYS A 531 -7.70 -7.62 15.82
N PHE A 532 -6.79 -8.33 15.15
CA PHE A 532 -6.01 -9.44 15.70
C PHE A 532 -4.52 -9.11 15.83
N ASN A 533 -4.07 -7.88 15.57
CA ASN A 533 -2.65 -7.53 15.63
C ASN A 533 -2.18 -7.33 17.08
N TYR A 534 -2.10 -8.43 17.83
CA TYR A 534 -1.82 -8.41 19.26
C TYR A 534 -0.37 -8.08 19.60
N HIS A 535 0.56 -8.37 18.70
CA HIS A 535 1.99 -8.13 18.94
C HIS A 535 2.41 -6.69 18.66
N PHE A 536 1.74 -6.00 17.73
CA PHE A 536 2.11 -4.64 17.33
C PHE A 536 0.89 -3.80 16.93
N PRO A 537 -0.06 -3.53 17.85
CA PRO A 537 -1.24 -2.70 17.58
C PRO A 537 -0.81 -1.34 17.03
N GLN A 538 -1.42 -0.92 15.92
CA GLN A 538 -1.08 0.33 15.24
C GLN A 538 -1.99 1.49 15.64
N GLU A 539 -1.51 2.72 15.47
CA GLU A 539 -2.33 3.93 15.64
C GLU A 539 -3.54 3.92 14.70
N LEU A 540 -4.68 4.40 15.21
CA LEU A 540 -5.90 4.58 14.42
C LEU A 540 -5.69 5.65 13.33
N ASP A 541 -6.16 5.33 12.13
CA ASP A 541 -6.19 6.29 11.03
C ASP A 541 -7.34 7.30 11.18
N GLU A 542 -7.19 8.46 10.53
CA GLU A 542 -8.26 9.46 10.48
C GLU A 542 -9.44 9.01 9.60
N GLN A 543 -9.18 8.12 8.64
CA GLN A 543 -10.13 7.63 7.66
C GLN A 543 -9.96 6.13 7.43
N PHE A 544 -11.06 5.46 7.11
CA PHE A 544 -11.12 4.03 6.80
C PHE A 544 -11.91 3.79 5.52
N LEU A 545 -11.56 2.75 4.78
CA LEU A 545 -12.31 2.29 3.63
C LEU A 545 -13.27 1.18 4.07
N VAL A 546 -14.58 1.44 4.02
CA VAL A 546 -15.61 0.42 4.25
C VAL A 546 -16.01 -0.16 2.91
N ILE A 547 -15.97 -1.49 2.79
CA ILE A 547 -16.43 -2.25 1.61
C ILE A 547 -17.63 -3.08 2.03
N SER A 548 -18.78 -2.85 1.40
CA SER A 548 -20.03 -3.55 1.69
C SER A 548 -20.94 -3.60 0.46
N ASP A 549 -21.66 -4.70 0.30
CA ASP A 549 -22.72 -4.84 -0.69
C ASP A 549 -23.99 -4.06 -0.36
N SER A 550 -24.13 -3.57 0.89
CA SER A 550 -25.27 -2.79 1.37
C SER A 550 -25.27 -1.31 0.94
N PHE A 551 -24.26 -0.87 0.18
CA PHE A 551 -24.20 0.50 -0.34
C PHE A 551 -24.81 0.62 -1.75
N ASP A 552 -25.79 1.52 -1.90
CA ASP A 552 -26.62 1.63 -3.11
C ASP A 552 -25.88 2.06 -4.39
N LEU A 553 -24.88 2.94 -4.27
CA LEU A 553 -24.25 3.61 -5.42
C LEU A 553 -22.78 3.24 -5.64
N ALA A 554 -22.04 3.01 -4.56
CA ALA A 554 -20.63 2.65 -4.60
C ALA A 554 -20.40 1.56 -3.56
N PRO A 555 -19.88 0.38 -3.95
CA PRO A 555 -19.73 -0.74 -3.03
C PRO A 555 -18.60 -0.54 -1.99
N TYR A 556 -17.95 0.63 -2.02
CA TYR A 556 -16.97 1.03 -1.03
C TYR A 556 -17.00 2.55 -0.81
N ARG A 557 -16.68 2.97 0.42
CA ARG A 557 -16.69 4.39 0.83
C ARG A 557 -15.60 4.66 1.87
N TYR A 558 -14.90 5.79 1.71
CA TYR A 558 -14.05 6.32 2.77
C TYR A 558 -14.89 7.04 3.82
N VAL A 559 -14.66 6.73 5.09
CA VAL A 559 -15.38 7.28 6.23
C VAL A 559 -14.41 7.70 7.31
N ASN A 560 -14.72 8.75 8.06
CA ASN A 560 -13.93 9.10 9.25
C ASN A 560 -14.29 8.19 10.44
N VAL A 561 -13.53 8.28 11.53
CA VAL A 561 -13.75 7.50 12.77
C VAL A 561 -15.19 7.59 13.28
N LYS A 562 -15.81 8.78 13.27
CA LYS A 562 -17.19 8.97 13.77
C LYS A 562 -18.22 8.27 12.89
N GLU A 563 -18.06 8.37 11.58
CA GLU A 563 -18.91 7.67 10.61
C GLU A 563 -18.71 6.15 10.69
N LEU A 564 -17.46 5.69 10.83
CA LEU A 564 -17.17 4.27 11.02
C LEU A 564 -17.89 3.73 12.26
N ARG A 565 -17.80 4.42 13.41
CA ARG A 565 -18.52 4.02 14.63
C ARG A 565 -20.03 3.90 14.41
N ALA A 566 -20.63 4.83 13.67
CA ALA A 566 -22.06 4.77 13.35
C ALA A 566 -22.41 3.55 12.49
N ILE A 567 -21.57 3.24 11.48
CA ILE A 567 -21.72 2.05 10.65
C ILE A 567 -21.56 0.77 11.49
N LEU A 568 -20.55 0.69 12.35
CA LEU A 568 -20.32 -0.49 13.20
C LEU A 568 -21.49 -0.71 14.16
N SER A 569 -22.01 0.34 14.80
CA SER A 569 -23.21 0.23 15.64
C SER A 569 -24.43 -0.27 14.85
N GLN A 570 -24.67 0.29 13.66
CA GLN A 570 -25.74 -0.20 12.79
C GLN A 570 -25.54 -1.67 12.39
N LYS A 571 -24.30 -2.09 12.11
CA LYS A 571 -24.00 -3.48 11.75
C LYS A 571 -24.23 -4.44 12.93
N ILE A 572 -23.95 -4.02 14.16
CA ILE A 572 -24.31 -4.77 15.36
C ILE A 572 -25.84 -4.94 15.44
N ASP A 573 -26.61 -3.87 15.23
CA ASP A 573 -28.09 -3.92 15.23
C ASP A 573 -28.63 -4.82 14.11
N GLU A 574 -27.93 -4.91 12.97
CA GLU A 574 -28.24 -5.81 11.85
C GLU A 574 -27.85 -7.27 12.10
N GLY A 575 -27.23 -7.58 13.26
CA GLY A 575 -26.83 -8.93 13.68
C GLY A 575 -25.43 -9.36 13.20
N TYR A 576 -24.56 -8.42 12.84
CA TYR A 576 -23.17 -8.74 12.52
C TYR A 576 -22.31 -8.86 13.78
N THR A 577 -21.32 -9.75 13.71
CA THR A 577 -20.29 -9.95 14.73
C THR A 577 -18.93 -9.62 14.13
N PHE A 578 -18.10 -8.89 14.88
CA PHE A 578 -16.70 -8.60 14.54
C PHE A 578 -15.91 -8.33 15.82
N PRO A 579 -14.64 -8.75 15.90
CA PRO A 579 -13.75 -8.39 17.00
C PRO A 579 -13.25 -6.94 16.86
N LEU A 580 -12.92 -6.35 18.00
CA LEU A 580 -12.29 -5.04 18.12
C LEU A 580 -11.01 -5.21 18.95
N ASN A 581 -9.91 -4.59 18.50
CA ASN A 581 -8.67 -4.44 19.26
C ASN A 581 -8.71 -3.12 20.03
#